data_AF-A0A5N3VGK8-F1
#
_entry.id   AF-A0A5N3VGK8-F1
#
_cell.length_a   1.000
_cell.length_b   1.000
_cell.length_c   1.000
_cell.angle_alpha   90.00
_cell.angle_beta   90.00
_cell.angle_gamma   90.00
#
_symmetry.space_group_name_H-M   'P 1'
#
loop_
_entity.id
_entity.type
_entity.pdbx_description
1 polymer ?
#
loop_
_entity_poly.entity_id
_entity_poly.type
_entity_poly.pdbx_seq_one_letter_code
_entity_poly.pdbx_strand_id
1 'polypeptide(L)'
;GNNCLDAAKACNLDDTCKKYRSAYITPCTTSMSNDVCNRRKCHKALRQFFDKVPAKHSYGMLFCSCRDIACTERRRQTIVPVCSYEEREKPNCLNLQDSCKTNYICRPRSVLGHLIIDLSENRCFPRFRISAPIRDLAESGLCC
;
A
#
# COMPACT_ATOMS: atom_id res chain seq x y z
N GLY A 1 2.42 -9.46 22.06
CA GLY A 1 2.88 -8.78 20.82
C GLY A 1 2.08 -9.31 19.65
N ASN A 2 1.97 -8.55 18.55
CA ASN A 2 1.30 -9.02 17.34
C ASN A 2 2.27 -9.09 16.16
N ASN A 3 1.97 -9.93 15.16
CA ASN A 3 2.88 -10.20 14.05
C ASN A 3 3.24 -8.93 13.25
N CYS A 4 2.32 -7.97 13.15
CA CYS A 4 2.59 -6.69 12.50
C CYS A 4 3.58 -5.82 13.28
N LEU A 5 3.54 -5.86 14.62
CA LEU A 5 4.52 -5.18 15.47
C LEU A 5 5.89 -5.83 15.33
N ASP A 6 5.96 -7.16 15.27
CA ASP A 6 7.21 -7.88 15.13
C ASP A 6 7.82 -7.66 13.73
N ALA A 7 7.00 -7.61 12.68
CA ALA A 7 7.43 -7.19 11.35
C ALA A 7 7.95 -5.74 11.32
N ALA A 8 7.26 -4.82 12.01
CA ALA A 8 7.70 -3.43 12.12
C ALA A 8 9.03 -3.31 12.88
N LYS A 9 9.27 -4.15 13.90
CA LYS A 9 10.57 -4.23 14.59
C LYS A 9 11.64 -4.78 13.67
N ALA A 10 11.38 -5.89 12.96
CA ALA A 10 12.31 -6.48 12.02
C ALA A 10 12.72 -5.50 10.91
N CYS A 11 11.78 -4.70 10.39
CA CYS A 11 12.08 -3.63 9.44
C CYS A 11 12.96 -2.53 10.06
N ASN A 12 12.73 -2.16 11.31
CA ASN A 12 13.52 -1.12 11.98
C ASN A 12 14.95 -1.57 12.32
N LEU A 13 15.20 -2.88 12.39
CA LEU A 13 16.53 -3.46 12.60
C LEU A 13 17.31 -3.64 11.29
N ASP A 14 16.64 -3.58 10.13
CA ASP A 14 17.27 -3.63 8.82
C ASP A 14 17.48 -2.21 8.27
N ASP A 15 18.72 -1.83 7.96
CA ASP A 15 19.03 -0.46 7.54
C ASP A 15 18.33 -0.06 6.23
N THR A 16 18.16 -1.00 5.31
CA THR A 16 17.46 -0.76 4.04
C THR A 16 15.98 -0.49 4.30
N CYS A 17 15.31 -1.38 5.04
CA CYS A 17 13.90 -1.25 5.35
C CYS A 17 13.63 0.00 6.18
N LYS A 18 14.41 0.25 7.24
CA LYS A 18 14.33 1.46 8.06
C LYS A 18 14.45 2.73 7.22
N LYS A 19 15.46 2.81 6.34
CA LYS A 19 15.69 3.95 5.46
C LYS A 19 14.49 4.21 4.54
N TYR A 20 14.03 3.21 3.81
CA TYR A 20 12.90 3.37 2.88
C TYR A 20 11.57 3.58 3.63
N ARG A 21 11.42 3.01 4.83
CA ARG A 21 10.26 3.22 5.69
C ARG A 21 10.14 4.68 6.10
N SER A 22 11.20 5.26 6.67
CA SER A 22 11.23 6.68 7.01
C SER A 22 11.02 7.56 5.78
N ALA A 23 11.61 7.18 4.62
CA ALA A 23 11.49 7.95 3.38
C ALA A 23 10.05 8.06 2.85
N TYR A 24 9.19 7.04 3.03
CA TYR A 24 7.77 7.16 2.66
C TYR A 24 6.92 7.80 3.75
N ILE A 25 7.23 7.57 5.04
CA ILE A 25 6.48 8.18 6.13
C ILE A 25 6.53 9.70 6.05
N THR A 26 7.71 10.31 5.83
CA THR A 26 7.87 11.76 5.77
C THR A 26 6.86 12.46 4.82
N PRO A 27 6.81 12.17 3.51
CA PRO A 27 5.84 12.82 2.62
C PRO A 27 4.38 12.38 2.84
N CYS A 28 4.14 11.24 3.49
CA CYS A 28 2.79 10.74 3.73
C CYS A 28 2.14 11.31 5.01
N THR A 29 2.93 11.81 5.98
CA THR A 29 2.40 12.38 7.24
C THR A 29 2.61 13.88 7.37
N THR A 30 3.42 14.50 6.51
CA THR A 30 3.65 15.96 6.54
C THR A 30 2.49 16.67 5.85
N SER A 31 1.71 17.45 6.61
CA SER A 31 0.63 18.27 6.09
C SER A 31 1.15 19.43 5.24
N MET A 32 0.37 19.81 4.22
CA MET A 32 0.60 20.98 3.39
C MET A 32 -0.52 21.99 3.61
N SER A 33 -0.31 23.25 3.21
CA SER A 33 -1.14 24.40 3.59
C SER A 33 -2.64 24.29 3.28
N ASN A 34 -3.08 23.34 2.45
CA ASN A 34 -4.49 23.04 2.17
C ASN A 34 -4.80 21.53 1.99
N ASP A 35 -3.80 20.66 2.12
CA ASP A 35 -3.90 19.22 1.86
C ASP A 35 -3.35 18.43 3.04
N VAL A 36 -3.94 17.26 3.31
CA VAL A 36 -3.49 16.36 4.39
C VAL A 36 -2.04 15.92 4.19
N CYS A 37 -1.59 15.80 2.93
CA CYS A 37 -0.22 15.46 2.57
C CYS A 37 0.10 15.74 1.10
N ASN A 38 1.36 15.62 0.70
CA ASN A 38 1.74 15.56 -0.71
C ASN A 38 1.52 14.14 -1.29
N ARG A 39 0.30 13.84 -1.74
CA ARG A 39 -0.09 12.50 -2.22
C ARG A 39 0.82 11.96 -3.33
N ARG A 40 1.24 12.82 -4.28
CA ARG A 40 2.19 12.44 -5.35
C ARG A 40 3.54 11.98 -4.80
N LYS A 41 4.13 12.71 -3.86
CA LYS A 41 5.41 12.33 -3.22
C LYS A 41 5.24 11.08 -2.36
N CYS A 42 4.15 10.98 -1.60
CA CYS A 42 3.81 9.80 -0.80
C CYS A 42 3.74 8.54 -1.66
N HIS A 43 2.96 8.55 -2.74
CA HIS A 43 2.85 7.41 -3.67
C HIS A 43 4.18 7.04 -4.33
N LYS A 44 5.00 8.03 -4.71
CA LYS A 44 6.34 7.77 -5.26
C LYS A 44 7.22 7.05 -4.26
N ALA A 45 7.23 7.50 -3.00
CA ALA A 45 8.05 6.90 -1.95
C ALA A 45 7.54 5.50 -1.55
N LEU A 46 6.21 5.29 -1.49
CA LEU A 46 5.63 3.96 -1.28
C LEU A 46 6.02 2.97 -2.39
N ARG A 47 6.04 3.40 -3.66
CA ARG A 47 6.54 2.55 -4.76
C ARG A 47 8.00 2.18 -4.56
N GLN A 48 8.84 3.15 -4.19
CA GLN A 48 10.25 2.89 -3.89
C GLN A 48 10.42 1.92 -2.71
N PHE A 49 9.58 2.00 -1.67
CA PHE A 49 9.61 1.06 -0.56
C PHE A 49 9.40 -0.38 -1.04
N PHE A 50 8.32 -0.66 -1.78
CA PHE A 50 8.04 -2.01 -2.27
C PHE A 50 9.00 -2.50 -3.37
N ASP A 51 9.58 -1.58 -4.16
CA ASP A 51 10.57 -1.92 -5.19
C ASP A 51 11.97 -2.19 -4.62
N LYS A 52 12.35 -1.55 -3.51
CA LYS A 52 13.72 -1.58 -2.98
C LYS A 52 13.89 -2.38 -1.70
N VAL A 53 12.82 -2.57 -0.92
CA VAL A 53 12.87 -3.35 0.31
C VAL A 53 12.58 -4.82 -0.01
N PRO A 54 13.43 -5.77 0.43
CA PRO A 54 13.18 -7.19 0.24
C PRO A 54 11.80 -7.61 0.74
N ALA A 55 11.15 -8.52 -0.01
CA ALA A 55 9.80 -9.01 0.30
C ALA A 55 9.67 -9.49 1.76
N LYS A 56 10.69 -10.15 2.32
CA LYS A 56 10.70 -10.59 3.73
C LYS A 56 10.30 -9.48 4.73
N HIS A 57 10.73 -8.24 4.49
CA HIS A 57 10.42 -7.11 5.38
C HIS A 57 9.17 -6.35 4.94
N SER A 58 9.06 -6.03 3.64
CA SER A 58 7.94 -5.25 3.12
C SER A 58 6.61 -6.02 3.21
N TYR A 59 6.61 -7.32 2.91
CA TYR A 59 5.42 -8.18 2.99
C TYR A 59 5.10 -8.55 4.42
N GLY A 60 6.11 -8.66 5.30
CA GLY A 60 5.87 -8.84 6.73
C GLY A 60 5.02 -7.71 7.32
N MET A 61 5.21 -6.47 6.89
CA MET A 61 4.41 -5.33 7.35
C MET A 61 3.00 -5.29 6.74
N LEU A 62 2.85 -5.81 5.52
CA LEU A 62 1.63 -5.68 4.73
C LEU A 62 0.66 -6.86 4.91
N PHE A 63 1.20 -8.07 5.02
CA PHE A 63 0.50 -9.36 5.06
C PHE A 63 0.61 -10.05 6.43
N CYS A 64 1.00 -9.34 7.48
CA CYS A 64 1.03 -9.90 8.83
C CYS A 64 -0.36 -10.41 9.23
N SER A 65 -0.41 -11.61 9.82
CA SER A 65 -1.65 -12.18 10.34
C SER A 65 -2.06 -11.51 11.65
N CYS A 66 -3.35 -11.25 11.80
CA CYS A 66 -3.92 -10.54 12.94
C CYS A 66 -5.00 -11.35 13.64
N ARG A 67 -5.09 -11.20 14.97
CA ARG A 67 -6.10 -11.84 15.83
C ARG A 67 -6.98 -10.81 16.54
N ASP A 68 -6.54 -9.56 16.60
CA ASP A 68 -7.14 -8.46 17.34
C ASP A 68 -7.22 -7.19 16.50
N ILE A 69 -8.13 -6.29 16.87
CA ILE A 69 -8.39 -5.04 16.14
C ILE A 69 -7.14 -4.15 16.10
N ALA A 70 -6.34 -4.11 17.17
CA ALA A 70 -5.15 -3.27 17.20
C ALA A 70 -4.07 -3.75 16.20
N CYS A 71 -3.98 -5.06 15.95
CA CYS A 71 -3.15 -5.61 14.88
C CYS A 71 -3.68 -5.20 13.50
N THR A 72 -4.98 -5.36 13.25
CA THR A 72 -5.60 -5.04 11.95
C THR A 72 -5.45 -3.56 11.62
N GLU A 73 -5.65 -2.66 12.60
CA GLU A 73 -5.42 -1.24 12.40
C GLU A 73 -3.94 -0.94 12.13
N ARG A 74 -3.01 -1.57 12.84
CA ARG A 74 -1.57 -1.43 12.55
C ARG A 74 -1.24 -1.83 11.12
N ARG A 75 -1.79 -2.95 10.64
CA ARG A 75 -1.61 -3.41 9.25
C ARG A 75 -2.16 -2.38 8.26
N ARG A 76 -3.38 -1.87 8.49
CA ARG A 76 -4.04 -0.84 7.68
C ARG A 76 -3.23 0.46 7.58
N GLN A 77 -2.61 0.88 8.69
CA GLN A 77 -1.79 2.10 8.74
C GLN A 77 -0.45 2.00 7.99
N THR A 78 -0.03 0.80 7.54
CA THR A 78 1.26 0.59 6.86
C THR A 78 1.45 1.51 5.64
N ILE A 79 0.38 1.75 4.89
CA ILE A 79 0.39 2.59 3.68
C ILE A 79 -0.05 4.04 3.94
N VAL A 80 -0.33 4.43 5.20
CA VAL A 80 -0.84 5.76 5.59
C VAL A 80 -2.12 6.13 4.81
N PRO A 81 -3.24 5.42 5.05
CA PRO A 81 -4.43 5.49 4.20
C PRO A 81 -5.05 6.89 4.13
N VAL A 82 -5.01 7.67 5.20
CA VAL A 82 -5.55 9.04 5.22
C VAL A 82 -4.92 9.94 4.14
N CYS A 83 -3.65 9.69 3.82
CA CYS A 83 -2.91 10.43 2.79
C CYS A 83 -2.93 9.71 1.43
N SER A 84 -2.67 8.40 1.43
CA SER A 84 -2.39 7.64 0.22
C SER A 84 -3.61 6.99 -0.42
N TYR A 85 -4.71 6.86 0.34
CA TYR A 85 -5.89 6.12 -0.07
C TYR A 85 -7.17 6.96 -0.03
N GLU A 86 -7.47 7.56 1.11
CA GLU A 86 -8.69 8.34 1.31
C GLU A 86 -8.71 9.56 0.37
N GLU A 87 -9.83 9.75 -0.31
CA GLU A 87 -10.12 10.88 -1.19
C GLU A 87 -11.50 11.43 -0.82
N ARG A 88 -11.70 12.74 -0.99
CA ARG A 88 -12.97 13.41 -0.63
C ARG A 88 -14.14 12.88 -1.44
N GLU A 89 -13.91 12.56 -2.70
CA GLU A 89 -14.88 11.95 -3.60
C GLU A 89 -14.37 10.56 -3.99
N LYS A 90 -15.24 9.55 -3.86
CA LYS A 90 -14.93 8.19 -4.29
C LYS A 90 -15.42 8.02 -5.73
N PRO A 91 -14.53 7.94 -6.75
CA PRO A 91 -14.96 7.58 -8.09
C PRO A 91 -15.51 6.16 -8.11
N ASN A 92 -16.40 5.84 -9.05
CA ASN A 92 -16.82 4.45 -9.22
C ASN A 92 -15.64 3.59 -9.74
N CYS A 93 -15.74 2.26 -9.57
CA CYS A 93 -14.67 1.34 -9.97
C CYS A 93 -14.33 1.42 -11.46
N LEU A 94 -15.33 1.64 -12.31
CA LEU A 94 -15.17 1.65 -13.77
C LEU A 94 -14.34 2.85 -14.22
N ASN A 95 -14.64 4.04 -13.71
CA ASN A 95 -13.91 5.29 -13.95
C ASN A 95 -12.47 5.17 -13.44
N LEU A 96 -12.28 4.52 -12.29
CA LEU A 96 -10.96 4.31 -11.73
C LEU A 96 -10.17 3.26 -12.53
N GLN A 97 -10.83 2.22 -13.02
CA GLN A 97 -10.26 1.23 -13.94
C GLN A 97 -9.82 1.91 -15.25
N ASP A 98 -10.62 2.80 -15.82
CA ASP A 98 -10.29 3.50 -17.06
C ASP A 98 -9.14 4.50 -16.86
N SER A 99 -9.14 5.23 -15.76
CA SER A 99 -8.00 6.08 -15.35
C SER A 99 -6.72 5.27 -15.13
N CYS A 100 -6.85 4.04 -14.65
CA CYS A 100 -5.74 3.10 -14.46
C CYS A 100 -5.20 2.58 -15.80
N LYS A 101 -6.06 2.25 -16.76
CA LYS A 101 -5.67 1.79 -18.11
C LYS A 101 -4.84 2.81 -18.87
N THR A 102 -5.07 4.12 -18.65
CA THR A 102 -4.32 5.20 -19.31
C THR A 102 -2.97 5.49 -18.65
N ASN A 103 -2.75 5.06 -17.40
CA ASN A 103 -1.52 5.28 -16.66
C ASN A 103 -0.54 4.11 -16.85
N TYR A 104 0.66 4.34 -17.38
CA TYR A 104 1.65 3.27 -17.64
C TYR A 104 2.09 2.48 -16.40
N ILE A 105 1.93 3.04 -15.19
CA ILE A 105 2.28 2.39 -13.91
C ILE A 105 1.17 1.41 -13.50
N CYS A 106 -0.08 1.79 -13.72
CA CYS A 106 -1.25 1.02 -13.28
C CYS A 106 -1.80 0.12 -14.39
N ARG A 107 -1.55 0.46 -15.66
CA ARG A 107 -2.04 -0.25 -16.85
C ARG A 107 -1.65 -1.73 -16.74
N PRO A 108 -2.62 -2.65 -16.76
CA PRO A 108 -2.33 -4.07 -16.71
C PRO A 108 -1.52 -4.45 -17.96
N ARG A 109 -0.27 -4.87 -17.75
CA ARG A 109 0.54 -5.47 -18.80
C ARG A 109 0.02 -6.89 -18.96
N SER A 110 -0.68 -7.15 -20.05
CA SER A 110 -1.27 -8.44 -20.43
C SER A 110 -0.20 -9.51 -20.61
N VAL A 111 0.30 -10.05 -19.50
CA VAL A 111 1.09 -11.28 -19.46
C VAL A 111 0.83 -11.92 -18.10
N LEU A 112 0.01 -12.98 -18.12
CA LEU A 112 -0.31 -13.94 -17.05
C LEU A 112 -0.10 -13.45 -15.60
N GLY A 113 -1.18 -13.06 -14.92
CA GLY A 113 -1.18 -12.93 -13.46
C GLY A 113 -2.03 -11.79 -12.92
N HIS A 114 -3.34 -11.95 -13.07
CA HIS A 114 -4.41 -11.32 -12.30
C HIS A 114 -4.55 -9.78 -12.39
N LEU A 115 -5.61 -9.35 -13.07
CA LEU A 115 -6.47 -8.31 -12.53
C LEU A 115 -7.10 -8.92 -11.28
N ILE A 116 -7.00 -8.23 -10.18
CA ILE A 116 -7.89 -8.47 -9.07
C ILE A 116 -8.76 -7.17 -9.06
N ILE A 117 -10.08 -7.28 -8.81
CA ILE A 117 -11.13 -6.22 -8.75
C ILE A 117 -12.00 -6.49 -7.51
N ASP A 118 -11.95 -5.63 -6.48
CA ASP A 118 -12.64 -5.88 -5.20
C ASP A 118 -13.93 -5.10 -5.32
N LEU A 119 -15.00 -5.86 -5.53
CA LEU A 119 -16.35 -5.36 -5.68
C LEU A 119 -17.03 -5.08 -4.34
N SER A 120 -16.30 -5.09 -3.20
CA SER A 120 -16.85 -4.79 -1.88
C SER A 120 -16.55 -3.37 -1.36
N GLU A 121 -15.58 -2.64 -1.94
CA GLU A 121 -15.29 -1.24 -1.51
C GLU A 121 -14.76 -0.28 -2.60
N ASN A 122 -15.17 -0.47 -3.85
CA ASN A 122 -15.08 0.48 -4.97
C ASN A 122 -13.73 1.21 -5.25
N ARG A 123 -12.55 0.63 -4.97
CA ARG A 123 -11.26 1.34 -5.13
C ARG A 123 -10.16 0.47 -5.78
N CYS A 124 -9.36 1.08 -6.66
CA CYS A 124 -8.17 0.50 -7.31
C CYS A 124 -6.92 1.25 -6.86
N PHE A 125 -5.97 0.54 -6.25
CA PHE A 125 -4.69 1.12 -5.85
C PHE A 125 -3.70 1.14 -7.02
N PRO A 126 -2.86 2.19 -7.20
CA PRO A 126 -1.75 2.16 -8.14
C PRO A 126 -0.83 1.00 -7.78
N ARG A 127 -0.79 -0.03 -8.64
CA ARG A 127 -0.12 -1.31 -8.42
C ARG A 127 1.34 -1.09 -7.98
N PHE A 128 1.62 -1.30 -6.69
CA PHE A 128 2.98 -1.57 -6.23
C PHE A 128 3.41 -2.91 -6.86
N ARG A 129 4.68 -3.09 -7.22
CA ARG A 129 5.17 -4.42 -7.67
C ARG A 129 5.18 -5.38 -6.48
N ILE A 130 4.02 -5.94 -6.17
CA ILE A 130 3.83 -6.94 -5.12
C ILE A 130 3.60 -8.28 -5.83
N SER A 131 4.59 -9.16 -5.74
CA SER A 131 4.49 -10.58 -6.09
C SER A 131 4.08 -11.37 -4.85
N ALA A 132 2.81 -11.26 -4.46
CA ALA A 132 2.22 -12.05 -3.38
C ALA A 132 1.03 -12.88 -3.92
N PRO A 133 0.68 -14.02 -3.28
CA PRO A 133 -0.53 -14.75 -3.57
C PRO A 133 -1.78 -13.86 -3.50
N ILE A 134 -2.76 -14.08 -4.39
CA ILE A 134 -4.04 -13.35 -4.45
C ILE A 134 -4.75 -13.30 -3.10
N ARG A 135 -4.72 -14.42 -2.36
CA ARG A 135 -5.35 -14.52 -1.05
C ARG A 135 -4.77 -13.52 -0.06
N ASP A 136 -3.45 -13.36 -0.05
CA ASP A 136 -2.77 -12.46 0.89
C ASP A 136 -3.03 -10.99 0.50
N LEU A 137 -3.07 -10.70 -0.80
CA LEU A 137 -3.48 -9.41 -1.34
C LEU A 137 -4.93 -9.05 -0.93
N ALA A 138 -5.85 -10.03 -0.92
CA ALA A 138 -7.26 -9.85 -0.53
C ALA A 138 -7.41 -9.55 0.97
N GLU A 139 -6.68 -10.27 1.82
CA GLU A 139 -6.71 -10.03 3.26
C GLU A 139 -6.09 -8.67 3.67
N SER A 140 -5.32 -8.06 2.77
CA SER A 140 -4.59 -6.81 3.04
C SER A 140 -5.30 -5.56 2.50
N GLY A 141 -6.47 -5.73 1.87
CA GLY A 141 -7.20 -4.62 1.22
C GLY A 141 -6.44 -4.02 0.03
N LEU A 142 -5.54 -4.80 -0.58
CA LEU A 142 -4.67 -4.40 -1.69
C LEU A 142 -4.99 -5.12 -2.99
N CYS A 143 -5.70 -6.24 -2.90
CA CYS A 143 -6.63 -6.60 -3.94
C CYS A 143 -7.72 -5.53 -3.96
N CYS A 144 -7.83 -4.82 -5.08
CA CYS A 144 -9.08 -4.98 -5.78
C CYS A 144 -9.14 -6.49 -6.06
#